data_AF-A0AA50CQT2-F1
#
_entry.id   AF-A0AA50CQT2-F1
#
_cell.length_a   1.000
_cell.length_b   1.000
_cell.length_c   1.000
_cell.angle_alpha   90.00
_cell.angle_beta   90.00
_cell.angle_gamma   90.00
#
_symmetry.space_group_name_H-M   'P 1'
#
loop_
_entity.id
_entity.type
_entity.pdbx_description
1 polymer ?
#
loop_
_entity_poly.entity_id
_entity_poly.type
_entity_poly.pdbx_seq_one_letter_code
_entity_poly.pdbx_strand_id
1 'polypeptide(L)'
;MINFRLKFFGVVLSTFLAATSSTLAENLALPENLKWVVLASRETLEEAISFANMYKDDSDGVRVVLAKNGRYAVILGPVKEININKVHARKDLPADAYLAGGKTLAETVWTPSKKAANVKKKSPPVKKRQRAAAEATISKPSPNLSTPDRKSISPR
;
A
#
# COMPACT_ATOMS: atom_id res chain seq x y z
N MET A 1 42.47 2.35 -48.59
CA MET A 1 42.63 1.44 -47.43
C MET A 1 42.65 2.34 -46.19
N ILE A 2 41.79 2.30 -45.17
CA ILE A 2 40.66 1.47 -44.72
C ILE A 2 39.69 2.45 -44.01
N ASN A 3 38.40 2.36 -44.31
CA ASN A 3 37.36 3.30 -43.88
C ASN A 3 36.86 3.02 -42.45
N PHE A 4 36.68 4.10 -41.68
CA PHE A 4 36.10 4.13 -40.33
C PHE A 4 34.65 3.61 -40.34
N ARG A 5 34.39 2.48 -39.67
CA ARG A 5 33.03 1.94 -39.45
C ARG A 5 32.55 2.32 -38.06
N LEU A 6 31.79 3.42 -38.02
CA LEU A 6 30.99 3.91 -36.90
C LEU A 6 29.97 2.85 -36.48
N LYS A 7 30.13 2.27 -35.28
CA LYS A 7 29.16 1.36 -34.67
C LYS A 7 28.31 2.14 -33.67
N PHE A 8 27.16 2.63 -34.13
CA PHE A 8 26.04 2.98 -33.26
C PHE A 8 25.40 1.68 -32.77
N PHE A 9 25.44 1.39 -31.47
CA PHE A 9 24.61 0.34 -30.89
C PHE A 9 24.22 0.69 -29.45
N GLY A 10 22.93 0.91 -29.23
CA GLY A 10 22.23 0.51 -28.01
C GLY A 10 22.08 1.54 -26.90
N VAL A 11 21.27 2.60 -27.11
CA VAL A 11 20.61 3.27 -25.98
C VAL A 11 19.49 2.34 -25.50
N VAL A 12 19.75 1.57 -24.44
CA VAL A 12 18.72 0.84 -23.71
C VAL A 12 17.97 1.87 -22.86
N LEU A 13 16.89 2.39 -23.43
CA LEU A 13 15.93 3.25 -22.74
C LEU A 13 15.14 2.38 -21.76
N SER A 14 15.69 2.20 -20.56
CA SER A 14 15.02 1.51 -19.45
C SER A 14 13.86 2.39 -18.97
N THR A 15 12.66 2.09 -19.44
CA THR A 15 11.42 2.70 -18.97
C THR A 15 11.17 2.27 -17.52
N PHE A 16 11.67 3.06 -16.59
CA PHE A 16 11.28 3.00 -15.18
C PHE A 16 9.79 3.30 -15.10
N LEU A 17 8.98 2.26 -14.98
CA LEU A 17 7.56 2.36 -14.67
C LEU A 17 7.44 2.86 -13.23
N ALA A 18 7.42 4.17 -13.04
CA ALA A 18 7.14 4.79 -11.76
C ALA A 18 5.70 4.43 -11.35
N ALA A 19 5.56 3.42 -10.50
CA ALA A 19 4.32 3.13 -9.81
C ALA A 19 4.01 4.31 -8.88
N THR A 20 3.23 5.26 -9.38
CA THR A 20 2.69 6.36 -8.59
C THR A 20 1.65 5.81 -7.63
N SER A 21 2.11 5.33 -6.48
CA SER A 21 1.23 5.06 -5.36
C SER A 21 0.59 6.39 -4.96
N SER A 22 -0.69 6.55 -5.24
CA SER A 22 -1.46 7.72 -4.83
C SER A 22 -1.58 7.66 -3.31
N THR A 23 -0.63 8.25 -2.60
CA THR A 23 -0.76 8.57 -1.18
C THR A 23 -1.84 9.64 -1.10
N LEU A 24 -3.07 9.22 -0.80
CA LEU A 24 -4.13 10.15 -0.41
C LEU A 24 -3.64 10.81 0.88
N ALA A 25 -3.10 12.02 0.75
CA ALA A 25 -2.53 12.76 1.86
C ALA A 25 -3.60 12.87 2.97
N GLU A 26 -3.37 12.19 4.08
CA GLU A 26 -4.25 12.25 5.23
C GLU A 26 -4.18 13.66 5.83
N ASN A 27 -5.32 14.31 6.03
CA ASN A 27 -5.32 15.62 6.68
C ASN A 27 -5.24 15.43 8.20
N LEU A 28 -4.02 15.43 8.72
CA LEU A 28 -3.73 15.36 10.15
C LEU A 28 -3.70 16.74 10.83
N ALA A 29 -3.94 17.82 10.09
CA ALA A 29 -4.04 19.15 10.68
C ALA A 29 -5.35 19.28 11.47
N LEU A 30 -5.21 19.67 12.74
CA LEU A 30 -6.34 19.82 13.65
C LEU A 30 -6.80 21.29 13.73
N PRO A 31 -8.08 21.53 14.04
CA PRO A 31 -8.55 22.87 14.42
C PRO A 31 -7.79 23.38 15.65
N GLU A 32 -7.79 24.70 15.88
CA GLU A 32 -6.92 25.33 16.88
C GLU A 32 -7.11 24.82 18.31
N ASN A 33 -8.32 24.36 18.63
CA ASN A 33 -8.73 23.81 19.92
C ASN A 33 -8.41 22.31 20.10
N LEU A 34 -7.80 21.65 19.12
CA LEU A 34 -7.38 20.26 19.19
C LEU A 34 -5.89 20.13 18.92
N LYS A 35 -5.22 19.27 19.67
CA LYS A 35 -3.79 18.98 19.53
C LYS A 35 -3.55 17.48 19.54
N TRP A 36 -2.56 17.03 18.77
CA TRP A 36 -1.95 15.73 18.96
C TRP A 36 -0.99 15.80 20.13
N VAL A 37 -0.98 14.78 20.99
CA VAL A 37 0.10 14.60 21.96
C VAL A 37 1.20 13.82 21.25
N VAL A 38 2.34 14.45 21.00
CA VAL A 38 3.51 13.78 20.43
C VAL A 38 4.30 13.20 21.59
N LEU A 39 4.44 11.88 21.59
CA LEU A 39 5.16 11.14 22.62
C LEU A 39 6.65 11.01 22.31
N ALA A 40 6.99 10.83 21.03
CA ALA A 40 8.37 10.62 20.59
C ALA A 40 8.52 10.90 19.09
N SER A 41 9.75 11.17 18.66
CA SER A 41 10.14 11.31 17.25
C SER A 41 11.34 10.42 16.94
N ARG A 42 11.16 9.41 16.10
CA ARG A 42 12.17 8.39 15.76
C ARG A 42 12.60 8.48 14.30
N GLU A 43 13.78 7.95 14.03
CA GLU A 43 14.36 7.94 12.67
C GLU A 43 13.84 6.75 11.86
N THR A 44 13.56 5.64 12.53
CA THR A 44 13.08 4.42 11.90
C THR A 44 11.64 4.10 12.31
N LEU A 45 10.90 3.47 11.40
CA LEU A 45 9.53 3.03 11.65
C LEU A 45 9.47 1.97 12.75
N GLU A 46 10.45 1.07 12.80
CA GLU A 46 10.50 -0.03 13.77
C GLU A 46 10.66 0.48 15.20
N GLU A 47 11.56 1.44 15.43
CA GLU A 47 11.69 2.11 16.74
C GLU A 47 10.40 2.81 17.15
N ALA A 48 9.75 3.50 16.20
CA ALA A 48 8.50 4.20 16.46
C ALA A 48 7.38 3.22 16.84
N ILE A 49 7.25 2.09 16.14
CA ILE A 49 6.27 1.05 16.46
C ILE A 49 6.57 0.40 17.81
N SER A 50 7.85 0.08 18.08
CA SER A 50 8.29 -0.49 19.36
C SER A 50 7.88 0.42 20.52
N PHE A 51 8.14 1.72 20.39
CA PHE A 51 7.71 2.72 21.37
C PHE A 51 6.19 2.84 21.47
N ALA A 52 5.48 2.88 20.33
CA ALA A 52 4.03 3.01 20.29
C ALA A 52 3.30 1.82 20.95
N ASN A 53 3.88 0.63 20.90
CA ASN A 53 3.31 -0.56 21.55
C ASN A 53 3.20 -0.41 23.09
N MET A 54 4.00 0.44 23.72
CA MET A 54 3.88 0.75 25.15
C MET A 54 2.56 1.48 25.49
N TYR A 55 1.95 2.14 24.49
CA TYR A 55 0.74 2.96 24.63
C TYR A 55 -0.47 2.38 23.87
N LYS A 56 -0.39 1.13 23.40
CA LYS A 56 -1.44 0.50 22.56
C LYS A 56 -2.82 0.44 23.23
N ASP A 57 -2.84 0.42 24.57
CA ASP A 57 -4.04 0.31 25.39
C ASP A 57 -4.54 1.69 25.87
N ASP A 58 -3.89 2.79 25.47
CA ASP A 58 -4.33 4.14 25.79
C ASP A 58 -5.70 4.46 25.15
N SER A 59 -6.59 5.05 25.94
CA SER A 59 -7.96 5.38 25.54
C SER A 59 -8.05 6.31 24.33
N ASP A 60 -7.07 7.18 24.14
CA ASP A 60 -7.08 8.22 23.12
C ASP A 60 -6.56 7.69 21.76
N GLY A 61 -6.03 6.47 21.77
CA GLY A 61 -5.56 5.76 20.58
C GLY A 61 -4.19 6.25 20.12
N VAL A 62 -3.20 5.38 20.25
CA VAL A 62 -1.85 5.59 19.70
C VAL A 62 -1.78 5.31 18.21
N ARG A 63 -0.98 6.09 17.50
CA ARG A 63 -0.62 5.85 16.09
C ARG A 63 0.79 6.34 15.80
N VAL A 64 1.41 5.76 14.77
CA VAL A 64 2.68 6.24 14.23
C VAL A 64 2.41 6.94 12.90
N VAL A 65 3.01 8.10 12.75
CA VAL A 65 2.79 9.01 11.63
C VAL A 65 4.12 9.42 11.03
N LEU A 66 4.22 9.39 9.70
CA LEU A 66 5.34 9.99 8.99
C LEU A 66 5.17 11.51 8.98
N ALA A 67 6.17 12.24 9.46
CA ALA A 67 6.21 13.69 9.41
C ALA A 67 6.84 14.17 8.09
N LYS A 68 6.54 15.41 7.70
CA LYS A 68 7.05 16.04 6.47
C LYS A 68 8.58 16.17 6.42
N ASN A 69 9.26 16.06 7.56
CA ASN A 69 10.72 16.05 7.65
C ASN A 69 11.33 14.63 7.52
N GLY A 70 10.53 13.61 7.24
CA GLY A 70 10.98 12.22 7.09
C GLY A 70 11.12 11.44 8.39
N ARG A 71 10.81 12.02 9.56
CA ARG A 71 10.83 11.31 10.85
C ARG A 71 9.49 10.66 11.17
N TYR A 72 9.51 9.64 12.03
CA TYR A 72 8.31 8.94 12.51
C TYR A 72 7.91 9.49 13.88
N ALA A 73 6.76 10.16 13.93
CA ALA A 73 6.17 10.67 15.17
C ALA A 73 5.21 9.65 15.76
N VAL A 74 5.37 9.35 17.06
CA VAL A 74 4.39 8.57 17.82
C VAL A 74 3.44 9.55 18.49
N ILE A 75 2.14 9.41 18.24
CA ILE A 75 1.14 10.37 18.72
C ILE A 75 -0.07 9.69 19.39
N LEU A 76 -0.67 10.37 20.36
CA LEU A 76 -1.96 10.02 20.98
C LEU A 76 -3.02 11.07 20.66
N GLY A 77 -4.18 10.59 20.19
CA GLY A 77 -5.46 11.32 20.07
C GLY A 77 -5.41 12.69 19.38
N PRO A 78 -6.56 13.24 18.99
CA PRO A 78 -6.74 14.67 19.13
C PRO A 78 -7.28 14.96 20.54
N VAL A 79 -6.54 15.70 21.36
CA VAL A 79 -6.96 16.16 22.69
C VAL A 79 -7.38 17.64 22.66
N LYS A 80 -8.37 18.01 23.50
CA LYS A 80 -8.81 19.42 23.66
C LYS A 80 -7.90 20.25 24.58
N GLU A 81 -7.01 19.60 25.32
CA GLU A 81 -6.14 20.26 26.28
C GLU A 81 -5.01 21.02 25.56
N ILE A 82 -4.77 22.27 25.99
CA ILE A 82 -3.73 23.13 25.41
C ILE A 82 -2.48 23.15 26.31
N ASN A 83 -2.61 22.74 27.57
CA ASN A 83 -1.50 22.69 28.52
C ASN A 83 -1.02 21.24 28.70
N ILE A 84 0.19 20.94 28.23
CA ILE A 84 0.81 19.60 28.33
C ILE A 84 0.91 19.10 29.77
N ASN A 85 1.11 19.99 30.76
CA ASN A 85 1.19 19.60 32.18
C ASN A 85 -0.12 19.00 32.70
N LYS A 86 -1.27 19.48 32.18
CA LYS A 86 -2.58 18.90 32.51
C LYS A 86 -2.78 17.54 31.84
N VAL A 87 -2.10 17.27 30.72
CA VAL A 87 -2.12 15.95 30.09
C VAL A 87 -1.25 14.99 30.91
N HIS A 88 -0.04 15.40 31.30
CA HIS A 88 0.82 14.63 32.23
C HIS A 88 0.13 14.29 33.56
N ALA A 89 -0.68 15.20 34.10
CA ALA A 89 -1.41 14.95 35.34
C ALA A 89 -2.46 13.83 35.22
N ARG A 90 -2.91 13.51 34.00
CA ARG A 90 -3.94 12.50 33.73
C ARG A 90 -3.41 11.22 33.11
N LYS A 91 -2.19 11.26 32.56
CA LYS A 91 -1.59 10.18 31.76
C LYS A 91 -0.10 10.08 32.07
N ASP A 92 0.39 8.86 32.14
CA ASP A 92 1.82 8.61 32.20
C ASP A 92 2.42 8.86 30.81
N LEU A 93 3.04 10.03 30.63
CA LEU A 93 3.63 10.47 29.37
C LEU A 93 5.12 10.70 29.58
N PRO A 94 5.94 10.48 28.54
CA PRO A 94 7.38 10.72 28.63
C PRO A 94 7.64 12.22 28.82
N ALA A 95 8.69 12.57 29.55
CA ALA A 95 8.98 13.95 29.94
C ALA A 95 9.20 14.92 28.76
N ASP A 96 9.55 14.40 27.58
CA ASP A 96 9.72 15.13 26.33
C ASP A 96 8.45 15.17 25.47
N ALA A 97 7.31 14.69 25.99
CA ALA A 97 6.04 14.80 25.29
C ALA A 97 5.63 16.26 25.09
N TYR A 98 5.02 16.56 23.94
CA TYR A 98 4.57 17.91 23.62
C TYR A 98 3.32 17.92 22.75
N LEU A 99 2.66 19.07 22.66
CA LEU A 99 1.44 19.24 21.88
C LEU A 99 1.73 19.78 20.47
N ALA A 100 1.12 19.17 19.46
CA ALA A 100 1.27 19.58 18.06
C ALA A 100 -0.08 19.76 17.36
N GLY A 101 -0.20 20.78 16.51
CA GLY A 101 -1.42 21.01 15.69
C GLY A 101 -1.53 20.12 14.44
N GLY A 102 -0.56 19.24 14.18
CA GLY A 102 -0.61 18.28 13.08
C GLY A 102 -0.23 18.80 11.68
N LYS A 103 0.04 20.10 11.51
CA LYS A 103 0.42 20.69 10.19
C LYS A 103 1.71 20.10 9.59
N THR A 104 2.59 19.57 10.44
CA THR A 104 3.87 18.95 10.08
C THR A 104 3.77 17.44 9.86
N LEU A 105 2.61 16.85 10.15
CA LEU A 105 2.33 15.44 9.96
C LEU A 105 1.84 15.18 8.52
N ALA A 106 2.25 14.08 7.92
CA ALA A 106 1.94 13.75 6.52
C ALA A 106 0.93 12.59 6.41
N GLU A 107 1.23 11.43 7.00
CA GLU A 107 0.36 10.25 6.88
C GLU A 107 0.51 9.29 8.07
N THR A 108 -0.58 8.61 8.44
CA THR A 108 -0.53 7.51 9.40
C THR A 108 0.06 6.27 8.73
N VAL A 109 1.19 5.78 9.26
CA VAL A 109 1.88 4.59 8.75
C VAL A 109 1.62 3.35 9.61
N TRP A 110 1.15 3.53 10.85
CA TRP A 110 0.79 2.42 11.72
C TRP A 110 -0.28 2.79 12.75
N THR A 111 -1.13 1.82 13.05
CA THR A 111 -2.08 1.85 14.17
C THR A 111 -2.10 0.47 14.84
N PRO A 112 -2.38 0.37 16.16
CA PRO A 112 -2.48 -0.91 16.83
C PRO A 112 -3.63 -1.72 16.23
N SER A 113 -3.34 -2.92 15.75
CA SER A 113 -4.37 -3.84 15.29
C SER A 113 -5.21 -4.29 16.48
N LYS A 114 -6.43 -3.75 16.61
CA LYS A 114 -7.45 -4.37 17.46
C LYS A 114 -7.80 -5.71 16.83
N LYS A 115 -7.22 -6.81 17.30
CA LYS A 115 -7.62 -8.15 16.85
C LYS A 115 -9.13 -8.32 17.12
N ALA A 116 -9.87 -8.40 16.01
CA ALA A 116 -11.27 -8.78 15.82
C ALA A 116 -12.39 -7.82 16.29
N ALA A 117 -12.67 -6.81 15.46
CA ALA A 117 -14.06 -6.51 15.10
C ALA A 117 -14.13 -6.15 13.60
N ASN A 118 -14.60 -7.12 12.81
CA ASN A 118 -14.92 -7.04 11.37
C ASN A 118 -13.83 -7.49 10.37
N VAL A 119 -13.72 -8.81 10.24
CA VAL A 119 -13.48 -9.49 8.96
C VAL A 119 -14.55 -9.04 7.95
N LYS A 120 -14.34 -7.93 7.22
CA LYS A 120 -14.96 -7.53 5.93
C LYS A 120 -15.01 -6.00 5.82
N LYS A 121 -13.93 -5.40 5.31
CA LYS A 121 -14.06 -4.26 4.40
C LYS A 121 -13.34 -4.61 3.10
N LYS A 122 -14.13 -5.24 2.23
CA LYS A 122 -14.01 -5.37 0.77
C LYS A 122 -12.74 -4.74 0.19
N SER A 123 -11.71 -5.57 -0.03
CA SER A 123 -10.88 -5.39 -1.22
C SER A 123 -11.84 -5.40 -2.42
N PRO A 124 -11.81 -4.40 -3.31
CA PRO A 124 -12.54 -4.48 -4.57
C PRO A 124 -12.15 -5.79 -5.27
N PRO A 125 -13.08 -6.53 -5.88
CA PRO A 125 -12.69 -7.67 -6.68
C PRO A 125 -11.79 -7.14 -7.80
N VAL A 126 -10.51 -7.51 -7.73
CA VAL A 126 -9.63 -7.52 -8.89
C VAL A 126 -10.39 -8.27 -9.97
N LYS A 127 -10.94 -7.52 -10.93
CA LYS A 127 -11.66 -8.05 -12.08
C LYS A 127 -10.61 -8.76 -12.93
N LYS A 128 -10.26 -9.99 -12.53
CA LYS A 128 -9.72 -11.04 -13.38
C LYS A 128 -10.80 -11.30 -14.45
N ARG A 129 -10.93 -10.41 -15.43
CA ARG A 129 -11.36 -10.80 -16.77
C ARG A 129 -10.17 -11.48 -17.40
N GLN A 130 -9.90 -12.69 -16.90
CA GLN A 130 -9.18 -13.68 -17.65
C GLN A 130 -10.00 -13.89 -18.93
N ARG A 131 -9.32 -13.61 -20.04
CA ARG A 131 -9.61 -14.13 -21.36
C ARG A 131 -9.78 -15.65 -21.23
N ALA A 132 -11.01 -16.15 -21.37
CA ALA A 132 -11.33 -17.55 -21.65
C ALA A 132 -12.85 -17.69 -21.84
N ALA A 133 -13.37 -17.31 -23.00
CA ALA A 133 -14.64 -17.79 -23.58
C ALA A 133 -14.90 -17.06 -24.90
N ALA A 134 -14.21 -17.49 -25.95
CA ALA A 134 -14.67 -17.36 -27.33
C ALA A 134 -14.12 -18.58 -28.06
N GLU A 135 -14.61 -19.74 -27.66
CA GLU A 135 -14.47 -20.99 -28.38
C GLU A 135 -15.87 -21.40 -28.87
N ALA A 136 -15.90 -21.94 -30.09
CA ALA A 136 -17.03 -22.54 -30.80
C ALA A 136 -17.98 -21.61 -31.59
N THR A 137 -17.52 -21.17 -32.77
CA THR A 137 -18.29 -21.34 -34.01
C THR A 137 -17.46 -22.21 -34.95
N ILE A 138 -17.72 -23.52 -34.96
CA ILE A 138 -17.24 -24.45 -36.00
C ILE A 138 -18.40 -24.66 -36.97
N SER A 139 -18.25 -24.25 -38.22
CA SER A 139 -18.97 -24.85 -39.36
C SER A 139 -18.41 -24.36 -40.69
N LYS A 140 -17.37 -25.05 -41.17
CA LYS A 140 -17.32 -25.65 -42.53
C LYS A 140 -15.90 -26.15 -42.83
N PRO A 141 -15.68 -27.48 -42.82
CA PRO A 141 -14.58 -28.09 -43.54
C PRO A 141 -15.02 -28.54 -44.93
N SER A 142 -14.17 -28.32 -45.92
CA SER A 142 -14.13 -29.00 -47.22
C SER A 142 -12.67 -28.96 -47.66
N PRO A 143 -12.09 -29.98 -48.33
CA PRO A 143 -12.74 -30.97 -49.20
C PRO A 143 -12.36 -32.44 -48.94
N ASN A 144 -13.19 -33.32 -49.50
CA ASN A 144 -12.89 -34.70 -49.89
C ASN A 144 -11.47 -34.88 -50.44
N LEU A 145 -10.80 -36.01 -50.16
CA LEU A 145 -10.98 -37.25 -50.92
C LEU A 145 -9.95 -38.29 -50.47
N SER A 146 -10.48 -39.48 -50.21
CA SER A 146 -9.88 -40.71 -49.73
C SER A 146 -8.65 -41.19 -50.51
N THR A 147 -7.75 -41.89 -49.83
CA THR A 147 -6.68 -42.73 -50.40
C THR A 147 -6.72 -44.09 -49.68
N PRO A 148 -6.06 -45.14 -50.21
CA PRO A 148 -6.50 -46.00 -51.30
C PRO A 148 -6.90 -47.41 -50.83
N ASP A 149 -7.62 -48.10 -51.73
CA ASP A 149 -7.52 -49.51 -52.11
C ASP A 149 -7.00 -50.56 -51.09
N ARG A 150 -7.89 -51.47 -50.66
CA ARG A 150 -7.55 -52.90 -50.55
C ARG A 150 -8.78 -53.82 -50.62
N LYS A 151 -9.01 -54.30 -51.84
CA LYS A 151 -9.38 -55.68 -52.23
C LYS A 151 -9.86 -56.68 -51.15
N SER A 152 -11.04 -57.25 -51.44
CA SER A 152 -11.25 -58.71 -51.66
C SER A 152 -12.06 -59.49 -50.60
N ILE A 153 -13.04 -60.25 -51.15
CA ILE A 153 -13.47 -61.63 -50.82
C ILE A 153 -14.96 -61.78 -50.39
N SER A 154 -15.78 -62.20 -51.37
CA SER A 154 -17.05 -62.97 -51.24
C SER A 154 -16.80 -64.36 -50.61
N PRO A 155 -17.76 -65.18 -50.11
CA PRO A 155 -19.08 -65.48 -50.71
C PRO A 155 -20.19 -65.63 -49.61
N ARG A 156 -21.46 -65.98 -49.85
CA ARG A 156 -22.05 -67.11 -50.57
C ARG A 156 -23.56 -66.91 -50.64
#